data_AF-A0A968NY64-F1
#
_entry.id   AF-A0A968NY64-F1
#
_cell.length_a   1.000
_cell.length_b   1.000
_cell.length_c   1.000
_cell.angle_alpha   90.00
_cell.angle_beta   90.00
_cell.angle_gamma   90.00
#
_symmetry.space_group_name_H-M   'P 1'
#
loop_
_entity.id
_entity.type
_entity.pdbx_description
1 polymer ?
#
loop_
_entity_poly.entity_id
_entity_poly.type
_entity_poly.pdbx_seq_one_letter_code
_entity_poly.pdbx_strand_id
1 'polypeptide(L)'
;MSTEKRPPAAFTLFALLGSMVLFSGPAYGDSGGKNRITCESVTKVLSRVDDDVCAALSTAAEDCFVKLNYAYSHIKRSPGESREQRLQAIARLKADYENGLKTVNEIYLHMSKRGEGEACNDELGEVEVWIDELQQDLSDIKKPGF
;
A
#
# COMPACT_ATOMS: atom_id res chain seq x y z
N MET A 1 -14.03 -68.95 -27.21
CA MET A 1 -15.46 -68.97 -27.64
C MET A 1 -16.22 -68.03 -26.73
N SER A 2 -17.11 -67.24 -27.36
CA SER A 2 -18.02 -66.18 -26.88
C SER A 2 -18.62 -66.42 -25.47
N THR A 3 -18.97 -65.42 -24.66
CA THR A 3 -19.83 -64.26 -24.97
C THR A 3 -19.67 -63.12 -23.97
N GLU A 4 -19.71 -61.91 -24.53
CA GLU A 4 -20.16 -60.62 -24.01
C GLU A 4 -21.25 -60.62 -22.92
N LYS A 5 -21.11 -59.71 -21.93
CA LYS A 5 -22.21 -58.92 -21.32
C LYS A 5 -21.67 -57.80 -20.41
N ARG A 6 -21.80 -56.55 -20.87
CA ARG A 6 -21.83 -55.35 -20.00
C ARG A 6 -23.24 -55.19 -19.40
N PRO A 7 -23.37 -54.56 -18.22
CA PRO A 7 -24.12 -53.29 -18.18
C PRO A 7 -23.52 -52.32 -17.12
N PRO A 8 -24.16 -51.18 -16.79
CA PRO A 8 -23.91 -49.88 -17.39
C PRO A 8 -23.24 -48.88 -16.42
N ALA A 9 -22.81 -47.76 -17.01
CA ALA A 9 -22.20 -46.62 -16.34
C ALA A 9 -23.07 -46.04 -15.22
N ALA A 10 -22.45 -45.83 -14.06
CA ALA A 10 -22.88 -44.86 -13.07
C ALA A 10 -21.86 -43.72 -13.06
N PHE A 11 -22.25 -42.61 -13.69
CA PHE A 11 -21.57 -41.33 -13.58
C PHE A 11 -21.73 -40.82 -12.13
N THR A 12 -20.72 -41.00 -11.29
CA THR A 12 -20.57 -40.18 -10.09
C THR A 12 -19.70 -38.99 -10.44
N LEU A 13 -20.37 -37.89 -10.78
CA LEU A 13 -19.82 -36.55 -10.81
C LEU A 13 -19.38 -36.18 -9.39
N PHE A 14 -18.10 -36.40 -9.05
CA PHE A 14 -17.54 -35.76 -7.86
C PHE A 14 -17.18 -34.33 -8.23
N ALA A 15 -18.02 -33.41 -7.76
CA ALA A 15 -17.75 -31.99 -7.79
C ALA A 15 -16.43 -31.74 -7.06
N LEU A 16 -15.38 -31.42 -7.84
CA LEU A 16 -14.20 -30.74 -7.33
C LEU A 16 -14.68 -29.36 -6.85
N LEU A 17 -15.04 -29.27 -5.57
CA LEU A 17 -15.13 -27.99 -4.88
C LEU A 17 -13.71 -27.42 -4.84
N GLY A 18 -13.40 -26.65 -5.88
CA GLY A 18 -12.25 -25.78 -5.94
C GLY A 18 -12.40 -24.71 -4.87
N SER A 19 -11.85 -24.97 -3.69
CA SER A 19 -11.41 -23.90 -2.80
C SER A 19 -10.02 -23.47 -3.26
N MET A 20 -9.97 -22.76 -4.39
CA MET A 20 -8.93 -21.76 -4.57
C MET A 20 -9.14 -20.73 -3.46
N VAL A 21 -8.42 -20.90 -2.35
CA VAL A 21 -8.11 -19.77 -1.49
C VAL A 21 -7.20 -18.90 -2.33
N LEU A 22 -7.80 -18.00 -3.11
CA LEU A 22 -7.11 -16.86 -3.64
C LEU A 22 -6.67 -16.07 -2.41
N PHE A 23 -5.43 -16.31 -1.98
CA PHE A 23 -4.69 -15.33 -1.23
C PHE A 23 -4.56 -14.12 -2.15
N SER A 24 -5.60 -13.28 -2.16
CA SER A 24 -5.54 -11.89 -2.52
C SER A 24 -4.75 -11.20 -1.41
N GLY A 25 -3.46 -11.56 -1.28
CA GLY A 25 -2.52 -10.64 -0.68
C GLY A 25 -2.65 -9.33 -1.46
N PRO A 26 -2.57 -8.16 -0.80
CA PRO A 26 -2.56 -6.90 -1.50
C PRO A 26 -1.51 -6.99 -2.60
N ALA A 27 -1.97 -6.92 -3.85
CA ALA A 27 -1.11 -6.83 -5.00
C ALA A 27 -0.47 -5.43 -4.95
N TYR A 28 0.54 -5.26 -4.09
CA TYR A 28 1.47 -4.16 -4.19
C TYR A 28 2.26 -4.41 -5.46
N GLY A 29 1.66 -3.95 -6.56
CA GLY A 29 2.08 -4.21 -7.92
C GLY A 29 3.58 -4.00 -8.05
N ASP A 30 4.23 -5.08 -8.44
CA ASP A 30 5.48 -5.09 -9.17
C ASP A 30 5.50 -3.92 -10.15
N SER A 31 6.30 -2.91 -9.83
CA SER A 31 6.57 -1.77 -10.70
C SER A 31 7.94 -1.24 -10.33
N GLY A 32 8.97 -2.02 -10.66
CA GLY A 32 10.35 -1.55 -10.67
C GLY A 32 10.44 -0.15 -11.31
N GLY A 33 10.68 0.86 -10.46
CA GLY A 33 11.13 2.21 -10.78
C GLY A 33 10.31 3.08 -11.75
N LYS A 34 9.19 2.62 -12.32
CA LYS A 34 8.49 3.34 -13.41
C LYS A 34 7.18 4.00 -13.00
N ASN A 35 6.44 3.45 -12.04
CA ASN A 35 5.18 4.02 -11.60
C ASN A 35 5.38 4.94 -10.40
N ARG A 36 4.84 6.16 -10.47
CA ARG A 36 4.88 7.15 -9.37
C ARG A 36 4.00 6.64 -8.23
N ILE A 37 4.51 6.69 -7.00
CA ILE A 37 3.69 6.38 -5.82
C ILE A 37 2.80 7.59 -5.55
N THR A 38 1.49 7.35 -5.48
CA THR A 38 0.50 8.38 -5.21
C THR A 38 -0.24 8.05 -3.92
N CYS A 39 -0.24 9.00 -3.00
CA CYS A 39 -1.01 8.93 -1.77
C CYS A 39 -2.41 9.51 -2.00
N GLU A 40 -3.39 8.99 -1.29
CA GLU A 40 -4.77 9.39 -1.47
C GLU A 40 -5.04 10.74 -0.77
N SER A 41 -5.64 11.69 -1.49
CA SER A 41 -5.92 13.01 -0.91
C SER A 41 -7.12 12.97 0.04
N VAL A 42 -7.14 13.90 1.00
CA VAL A 42 -8.26 14.10 1.94
C VAL A 42 -9.60 14.13 1.20
N THR A 43 -9.73 14.94 0.13
CA THR A 43 -10.97 15.05 -0.66
C THR A 43 -11.43 13.71 -1.21
N LYS A 44 -10.50 12.87 -1.67
CA LYS A 44 -10.83 11.57 -2.25
C LYS A 44 -11.27 10.58 -1.17
N VAL A 45 -10.61 10.57 0.00
CA VAL A 45 -11.06 9.78 1.16
C VAL A 45 -12.46 10.20 1.58
N LEU A 46 -12.70 11.49 1.77
CA LEU A 46 -13.99 12.02 2.23
C LEU A 46 -15.13 11.81 1.23
N SER A 47 -14.83 11.71 -0.07
CA SER A 47 -15.87 11.50 -1.10
C SER A 47 -16.52 10.11 -1.09
N ARG A 48 -15.98 9.17 -0.31
CA ARG A 48 -16.44 7.76 -0.28
C ARG A 48 -16.74 7.24 1.12
N VAL A 49 -16.69 8.11 2.13
CA VAL A 49 -16.82 7.74 3.54
C VAL A 49 -17.91 8.60 4.15
N ASP A 50 -19.01 7.96 4.55
CA ASP A 50 -20.16 8.62 5.17
C ASP A 50 -20.00 8.70 6.71
N ASP A 51 -19.38 7.68 7.32
CA ASP A 51 -19.13 7.57 8.77
C ASP A 51 -17.67 7.18 9.06
N ASP A 52 -17.20 7.42 10.28
CA ASP A 52 -15.84 7.08 10.76
C ASP A 52 -14.70 7.71 9.93
N VAL A 53 -14.80 9.03 9.79
CA VAL A 53 -13.84 9.83 9.03
C VAL A 53 -12.42 9.75 9.60
N CYS A 54 -12.26 9.64 10.92
CA CYS A 54 -10.95 9.56 11.57
C CYS A 54 -10.21 8.28 11.17
N ALA A 55 -10.85 7.11 11.29
CA ALA A 55 -10.25 5.84 10.93
C ALA A 55 -9.93 5.76 9.42
N ALA A 56 -10.82 6.26 8.56
CA ALA A 56 -10.58 6.27 7.12
C ALA A 56 -9.40 7.15 6.71
N LEU A 57 -9.23 8.29 7.39
CA LEU A 57 -8.09 9.19 7.18
C LEU A 57 -6.78 8.59 7.72
N SER A 58 -6.78 7.96 8.90
CA SER A 58 -5.62 7.22 9.43
C SER A 58 -5.19 6.10 8.48
N THR A 59 -6.15 5.28 8.03
CA THR A 59 -5.90 4.19 7.06
C THR A 59 -5.27 4.72 5.77
N ALA A 60 -5.71 5.88 5.26
CA ALA A 60 -5.13 6.48 4.06
C ALA A 60 -3.68 6.96 4.27
N ALA A 61 -3.35 7.45 5.48
CA ALA A 61 -1.99 7.78 5.86
C ALA A 61 -1.11 6.53 5.99
N GLU A 62 -1.62 5.46 6.60
CA GLU A 62 -0.96 4.15 6.67
C GLU A 62 -0.64 3.58 5.30
N ASP A 63 -1.64 3.54 4.41
CA ASP A 63 -1.46 3.06 3.04
C ASP A 63 -0.39 3.85 2.29
N CYS A 64 -0.31 5.17 2.51
CA CYS A 64 0.73 6.02 1.95
C CYS A 64 2.12 5.62 2.47
N PHE A 65 2.25 5.50 3.79
CA PHE A 65 3.48 5.07 4.45
C PHE A 65 3.95 3.70 3.96
N VAL A 66 3.08 2.69 3.98
CA VAL A 66 3.40 1.32 3.57
C VAL A 66 3.90 1.26 2.12
N LYS A 67 3.26 1.99 1.20
CA LYS A 67 3.69 2.03 -0.22
C LYS A 67 5.05 2.68 -0.39
N LEU A 68 5.31 3.79 0.31
CA LEU A 68 6.59 4.51 0.24
C LEU A 68 7.73 3.69 0.86
N ASN A 69 7.50 3.14 2.05
CA ASN A 69 8.47 2.29 2.75
C ASN A 69 8.77 1.00 1.95
N TYR A 70 7.77 0.39 1.33
CA TYR A 70 7.98 -0.75 0.44
C TYR A 70 8.95 -0.40 -0.71
N ALA A 71 8.72 0.71 -1.40
CA ALA A 71 9.58 1.15 -2.48
C ALA A 71 11.01 1.51 -2.02
N TYR A 72 11.13 2.17 -0.86
CA TYR A 72 12.41 2.45 -0.22
C TYR A 72 13.19 1.16 0.08
N SER A 73 12.53 0.18 0.71
CA SER A 73 13.12 -1.11 1.04
C SER A 73 13.57 -1.88 -0.21
N HIS A 74 12.82 -1.74 -1.31
CA HIS A 74 13.14 -2.39 -2.58
C HIS A 74 14.40 -1.79 -3.19
N ILE A 75 14.49 -0.46 -3.33
CA ILE A 75 15.68 0.22 -3.87
C ILE A 75 16.93 -0.14 -3.04
N LYS A 76 16.81 -0.23 -1.71
CA LYS A 76 17.91 -0.59 -0.82
C LYS A 76 18.42 -2.02 -1.02
N ARG A 77 17.54 -2.94 -1.44
CA ARG A 77 17.80 -4.39 -1.53
C ARG A 77 18.01 -4.90 -2.95
N SER A 78 17.70 -4.12 -4.00
CA SER A 78 17.78 -4.53 -5.40
C SER A 78 19.21 -4.95 -5.81
N PRO A 79 19.48 -6.25 -5.97
CA PRO A 79 20.78 -6.72 -6.46
C PRO A 79 20.81 -6.63 -7.99
N GLY A 80 21.82 -5.95 -8.54
CA GLY A 80 22.10 -5.95 -9.99
C GLY A 80 21.68 -4.69 -10.76
N GLU A 81 21.12 -3.66 -10.13
CA GLU A 81 20.94 -2.36 -10.78
C GLU A 81 22.26 -1.60 -10.94
N SER A 82 22.43 -0.88 -12.05
CA SER A 82 23.57 0.02 -12.22
C SER A 82 23.48 1.19 -11.23
N ARG A 83 24.61 1.82 -10.95
CA ARG A 83 24.65 3.01 -10.08
C ARG A 83 23.73 4.12 -10.60
N GLU A 84 23.71 4.36 -11.92
CA GLU A 84 22.85 5.38 -12.54
C GLU A 84 21.36 5.05 -12.36
N GLN A 85 20.96 3.78 -12.53
CA GLN A 85 19.57 3.35 -12.36
C GLN A 85 19.09 3.57 -10.92
N ARG A 86 19.92 3.16 -9.95
CA ARG A 86 19.66 3.37 -8.53
C ARG A 86 19.50 4.86 -8.19
N LEU A 87 20.39 5.72 -8.70
CA LEU A 87 20.30 7.17 -8.49
C LEU A 87 19.01 7.77 -9.07
N GLN A 88 18.57 7.31 -10.25
CA GLN A 88 17.30 7.74 -10.83
C GLN A 88 16.08 7.23 -10.06
N ALA A 89 16.14 6.02 -9.51
CA ALA A 89 15.09 5.46 -8.67
C ALA A 89 14.99 6.26 -7.35
N ILE A 90 16.13 6.57 -6.72
CA ILE A 90 16.25 7.41 -5.52
C ILE A 90 15.67 8.81 -5.78
N ALA A 91 16.04 9.45 -6.89
CA ALA A 91 15.52 10.78 -7.22
C ALA A 91 13.99 10.79 -7.39
N ARG A 92 13.43 9.73 -8.01
CA ARG A 92 11.98 9.57 -8.13
C ARG A 92 11.32 9.35 -6.79
N LEU A 93 11.88 8.44 -5.97
CA LEU A 93 11.37 8.11 -4.65
C LEU A 93 11.40 9.32 -3.71
N LYS A 94 12.47 10.13 -3.75
CA LYS A 94 12.54 11.39 -3.00
C LYS A 94 11.34 12.29 -3.28
N ALA A 95 11.01 12.49 -4.56
CA ALA A 95 9.85 13.30 -4.94
C ALA A 95 8.52 12.65 -4.52
N ASP A 96 8.45 11.32 -4.48
CA ASP A 96 7.27 10.60 -3.97
C ASP A 96 7.10 10.76 -2.45
N TYR A 97 8.18 10.70 -1.68
CA TYR A 97 8.17 11.00 -0.23
C TYR A 97 7.79 12.45 0.05
N GLU A 98 8.32 13.42 -0.71
CA GLU A 98 7.97 14.84 -0.54
C GLU A 98 6.48 15.10 -0.79
N ASN A 99 5.90 14.46 -1.81
CA ASN A 99 4.47 14.54 -2.08
C ASN A 99 3.64 13.78 -1.03
N GLY A 100 4.07 12.57 -0.65
CA GLY A 100 3.40 11.76 0.36
C GLY A 100 3.34 12.46 1.72
N LEU A 101 4.47 13.02 2.17
CA LEU A 101 4.52 13.83 3.39
C LEU A 101 3.54 14.99 3.34
N LYS A 102 3.47 15.71 2.21
CA LYS A 102 2.50 16.79 2.05
C LYS A 102 1.06 16.28 2.23
N THR A 103 0.71 15.16 1.60
CA THR A 103 -0.62 14.55 1.70
C THR A 103 -0.93 14.07 3.12
N VAL A 104 0.00 13.40 3.80
CA VAL A 104 -0.21 12.92 5.17
C VAL A 104 -0.30 14.10 6.16
N ASN A 105 0.46 15.17 5.96
CA ASN A 105 0.30 16.40 6.74
C ASN A 105 -1.06 17.07 6.51
N GLU A 106 -1.58 17.06 5.27
CA GLU A 106 -2.93 17.54 4.97
C GLU A 106 -4.00 16.71 5.70
N ILE A 107 -3.81 15.39 5.78
CA ILE A 107 -4.65 14.49 6.57
C ILE A 107 -4.61 14.86 8.07
N TYR A 108 -3.41 14.94 8.64
CA TYR A 108 -3.22 15.31 10.04
C TYR A 108 -3.88 16.65 10.39
N LEU A 109 -3.66 17.68 9.56
CA LEU A 109 -4.27 19.00 9.75
C LEU A 109 -5.79 18.99 9.60
N HIS A 110 -6.35 18.09 8.78
CA HIS A 110 -7.79 17.94 8.67
C HIS A 110 -8.38 17.30 9.92
N MET A 111 -7.75 16.23 10.41
CA MET A 111 -8.15 15.53 11.63
C MET A 111 -8.01 16.44 12.86
N SER A 112 -6.93 17.23 12.96
CA SER A 112 -6.70 18.13 14.09
C SER A 112 -7.75 19.23 14.19
N LYS A 113 -8.25 19.72 13.05
CA LYS A 113 -9.34 20.72 13.00
C LYS A 113 -10.71 20.14 13.34
N ARG A 114 -10.95 18.87 13.01
CA ARG A 114 -12.17 18.15 13.44
C ARG A 114 -12.13 17.79 14.93
N GLY A 115 -10.93 17.57 15.46
CA GLY A 115 -10.63 17.30 16.87
C GLY A 115 -11.12 18.36 17.86
N GLU A 116 -11.49 19.57 17.41
CA GLU A 116 -12.09 20.60 18.27
C GLU A 116 -13.58 20.29 18.63
N GLY A 117 -14.15 19.18 18.13
CA GLY A 117 -15.52 18.73 18.48
C GLY A 117 -15.83 17.23 18.30
N GLU A 118 -15.06 16.46 17.51
CA GLU A 118 -15.15 15.00 17.35
C GLU A 118 -13.77 14.37 17.57
N ALA A 119 -13.66 13.42 18.49
CA ALA A 119 -12.38 12.92 19.01
C ALA A 119 -11.66 11.98 18.02
N CYS A 120 -10.85 12.52 17.10
CA CYS A 120 -9.84 11.76 16.33
C CYS A 120 -8.51 11.59 17.09
N ASN A 121 -8.50 11.62 18.43
CA ASN A 121 -7.25 11.77 19.20
C ASN A 121 -6.32 10.57 19.07
N ASP A 122 -6.87 9.36 19.06
CA ASP A 122 -6.09 8.13 18.94
C ASP A 122 -5.48 8.04 17.54
N GLU A 123 -6.30 8.25 16.50
CA GLU A 123 -5.86 8.25 15.11
C GLU A 123 -4.91 9.40 14.77
N LEU A 124 -5.00 10.54 15.47
CA LEU A 124 -4.05 11.65 15.31
C LEU A 124 -2.65 11.25 15.76
N GLY A 125 -2.54 10.57 16.91
CA GLY A 125 -1.27 10.07 17.43
C GLY A 125 -0.68 9.00 16.50
N GLU A 126 -1.53 8.19 15.87
CA GLU A 126 -1.10 7.31 14.78
C GLU A 126 -0.54 8.13 13.62
N VAL A 127 -1.32 8.99 12.98
CA VAL A 127 -0.86 9.75 11.81
C VAL A 127 0.43 10.56 12.09
N GLU A 128 0.61 11.09 13.30
CA GLU A 128 1.85 11.78 13.72
C GLU A 128 3.08 10.86 13.63
N VAL A 129 3.00 9.64 14.16
CA VAL A 129 4.10 8.67 14.08
C VAL A 129 4.45 8.36 12.61
N TRP A 130 3.47 8.32 11.70
CA TRP A 130 3.73 7.99 10.30
C TRP A 130 4.39 9.18 9.59
N ILE A 131 4.05 10.41 9.99
CA ILE A 131 4.75 11.62 9.52
C ILE A 131 6.21 11.58 9.95
N ASP A 132 6.49 11.25 11.21
CA ASP A 132 7.85 11.19 11.73
C ASP A 132 8.71 10.14 10.99
N GLU A 133 8.16 8.94 10.78
CA GLU A 133 8.82 7.87 10.02
C GLU A 133 9.09 8.29 8.56
N LEU A 134 8.10 8.91 7.90
CA LEU A 134 8.27 9.43 6.54
C LEU A 134 9.33 10.55 6.45
N GLN A 135 9.40 11.43 7.45
CA GLN A 135 10.43 12.48 7.52
C GLN A 135 11.82 11.87 7.73
N GLN A 136 11.93 10.87 8.59
CA GLN A 136 13.17 10.15 8.85
C GLN A 136 13.67 9.45 7.57
N ASP A 137 12.80 8.70 6.89
CA ASP A 137 13.13 8.05 5.61
C ASP A 137 13.56 9.07 4.54
N LEU A 138 12.84 10.19 4.41
CA LEU A 138 13.21 11.23 3.45
C LEU A 138 14.57 11.86 3.79
N SER A 139 14.86 12.06 5.08
CA SER A 139 16.16 12.53 5.55
C SER A 139 17.27 11.55 5.18
N ASP A 140 17.02 10.25 5.35
CA ASP A 140 17.94 9.18 4.97
C ASP A 140 18.21 9.19 3.47
N ILE A 141 17.16 9.23 2.64
CA ILE A 141 17.25 9.30 1.17
C ILE A 141 18.07 10.51 0.70
N LYS A 142 18.05 11.62 1.44
CA LYS A 142 18.81 12.84 1.12
C LYS A 142 20.30 12.77 1.48
N LYS A 143 20.76 11.77 2.25
CA LYS A 143 22.16 11.66 2.67
C LYS A 143 23.07 11.23 1.51
N PRO A 144 24.32 11.72 1.46
CA PRO A 144 25.32 11.22 0.52
C PRO A 144 25.60 9.74 0.78
N GLY A 145 25.51 8.90 -0.26
CA GLY A 145 25.80 7.46 -0.15
C GLY A 145 24.57 6.56 -0.02
N PHE A 146 23.38 7.14 -0.16
CA PHE A 146 22.18 6.39 -0.51
C PHE A 146 22.27 5.74 -1.90
#